data_AF-A0A1V0ALL8-F1
#
_entry.id   AF-A0A1V0ALL8-F1
#
_cell.length_a   1.000
_cell.length_b   1.000
_cell.length_c   1.000
_cell.angle_alpha   90.00
_cell.angle_beta   90.00
_cell.angle_gamma   90.00
#
_symmetry.space_group_name_H-M   'P 1'
#
loop_
_entity.id
_entity.type
_entity.pdbx_description
1 polymer ?
#
loop_
_entity_poly.entity_id
_entity_poly.type
_entity_poly.pdbx_seq_one_letter_code
_entity_poly.pdbx_strand_id
1 'polypeptide(L)'
;MPRHLADEAACGFDPELHTGPDLFTTESAEERVARERVAREVCAECPVWASCLFYALDARPETGVWAGLTAEEIAGLAGGRDASAPSPREVA
;
A
#
# COMPACT_ATOMS: atom_id res chain seq x y z
N MET A 1 -6.17 6.45 -5.14
CA MET A 1 -4.98 6.21 -5.97
C MET A 1 -5.20 6.83 -7.33
N PRO A 2 -4.25 7.63 -7.86
CA PRO A 2 -4.32 8.14 -9.22
C PRO A 2 -4.47 7.01 -10.23
N ARG A 3 -5.32 7.22 -11.25
CA ARG A 3 -5.68 6.18 -12.22
C ARG A 3 -4.48 5.61 -12.98
N HIS A 4 -3.54 6.46 -13.38
CA HIS A 4 -2.32 6.03 -14.08
C HIS A 4 -1.45 5.06 -13.25
N LEU A 5 -1.39 5.23 -11.93
CA LEU A 5 -0.66 4.29 -11.07
C LEU A 5 -1.35 2.93 -11.01
N ALA A 6 -2.68 2.92 -11.00
CA ALA A 6 -3.44 1.67 -10.97
C ALA A 6 -3.33 0.90 -12.31
N ASP A 7 -3.37 1.62 -13.44
CA ASP A 7 -3.32 1.03 -14.77
C ASP A 7 -1.97 0.36 -15.08
N GLU A 8 -0.87 0.85 -14.50
CA GLU A 8 0.50 0.34 -14.71
C GLU A 8 0.98 -0.61 -13.59
N ALA A 9 0.22 -0.76 -12.50
CA ALA A 9 0.63 -1.57 -11.37
C ALA A 9 0.59 -3.07 -11.68
N ALA A 10 1.72 -3.75 -11.45
CA ALA A 10 1.80 -5.21 -11.57
C ALA A 10 0.83 -5.93 -10.60
N CYS A 11 0.53 -5.32 -9.45
CA CYS A 11 -0.41 -5.85 -8.48
C CYS A 11 -1.89 -5.71 -8.86
N GLY A 12 -2.21 -5.05 -9.99
CA GLY A 12 -3.60 -4.82 -10.41
C GLY A 12 -4.39 -6.08 -10.77
N PHE A 13 -3.70 -7.20 -11.02
CA PHE A 13 -4.34 -8.47 -11.42
C PHE A 13 -4.93 -9.27 -10.26
N ASP A 14 -4.43 -9.07 -9.03
CA ASP A 14 -4.91 -9.75 -7.82
C ASP A 14 -5.02 -8.76 -6.65
N PRO A 15 -6.19 -8.08 -6.53
CA PRO A 15 -6.42 -7.12 -5.46
C PRO A 15 -6.44 -7.77 -4.07
N GLU A 16 -7.04 -8.96 -3.92
CA GLU A 16 -7.18 -9.62 -2.62
C GLU A 16 -5.83 -9.97 -2.00
N LEU A 17 -4.83 -10.31 -2.84
CA LEU A 17 -3.46 -10.48 -2.40
C LEU A 17 -2.90 -9.26 -1.65
N HIS A 18 -3.31 -8.05 -2.03
CA HIS A 18 -2.78 -6.79 -1.50
C HIS A 18 -3.68 -6.15 -0.45
N THR A 19 -5.00 -6.29 -0.57
CA THR A 19 -5.99 -5.70 0.36
C THR A 19 -6.45 -6.65 1.44
N GLY A 20 -6.19 -7.94 1.27
CA GLY A 20 -6.78 -9.01 2.05
C GLY A 20 -8.16 -9.42 1.55
N PRO A 21 -8.74 -10.45 2.21
CA PRO A 21 -10.01 -11.03 1.80
C PRO A 21 -11.17 -10.04 1.94
N ASP A 22 -12.27 -10.34 1.26
CA ASP A 22 -13.53 -9.64 1.48
C ASP A 22 -14.09 -9.76 2.91
N LEU A 23 -15.13 -8.97 3.20
CA LEU A 23 -15.75 -8.90 4.53
C LEU A 23 -16.49 -10.18 4.95
N PHE A 24 -16.69 -11.14 4.05
CA PHE A 24 -17.38 -12.40 4.33
C PHE A 24 -16.39 -13.52 4.66
N THR A 25 -15.09 -13.31 4.43
CA THR A 25 -14.05 -14.31 4.62
C THR A 25 -13.12 -13.88 5.75
N THR A 26 -12.97 -14.74 6.76
CA THR A 26 -12.01 -14.50 7.84
C THR A 26 -10.69 -15.16 7.49
N GLU A 27 -9.62 -14.39 7.65
CA GLU A 27 -8.25 -14.87 7.48
C GLU A 27 -7.55 -14.88 8.85
N SER A 28 -6.81 -15.97 9.11
CA SER A 28 -5.98 -16.09 10.30
C SER A 28 -4.76 -15.16 10.24
N ALA A 29 -4.09 -14.99 11.38
CA ALA A 29 -2.85 -14.20 11.40
C ALA A 29 -1.74 -14.83 10.53
N GLU A 30 -1.66 -16.15 10.48
CA GLU A 30 -0.65 -16.87 9.71
C GLU A 30 -0.88 -16.74 8.20
N GLU A 31 -2.13 -16.89 7.77
CA GLU A 31 -2.53 -16.69 6.37
C GLU A 31 -2.25 -15.25 5.93
N ARG A 32 -2.55 -14.26 6.79
CA ARG A 32 -2.23 -12.85 6.53
C ARG A 32 -0.75 -12.63 6.27
N VAL A 33 0.10 -13.15 7.15
CA VAL A 33 1.56 -13.03 7.01
C VAL A 33 2.04 -13.69 5.72
N ALA A 34 1.52 -14.87 5.39
CA ALA A 34 1.86 -15.57 4.15
C ALA A 34 1.43 -14.77 2.90
N ARG A 35 0.20 -14.25 2.90
CA ARG A 35 -0.33 -13.41 1.81
C ARG A 35 0.52 -12.14 1.63
N GLU A 36 0.78 -11.43 2.72
CA GLU A 36 1.58 -10.19 2.69
C GLU A 36 2.99 -10.45 2.17
N ARG A 37 3.61 -11.60 2.49
CA ARG A 37 4.90 -11.99 1.92
C ARG A 37 4.83 -12.10 0.38
N VAL A 38 3.81 -12.76 -0.15
CA VAL A 38 3.63 -12.91 -1.60
C VAL A 38 3.34 -11.56 -2.25
N ALA A 39 2.51 -10.71 -1.64
CA ALA A 39 2.25 -9.35 -2.12
C ALA A 39 3.52 -8.50 -2.23
N ARG A 40 4.45 -8.65 -1.26
CA ARG A 40 5.74 -7.96 -1.28
C ARG A 40 6.63 -8.40 -2.43
N GLU A 41 6.63 -9.69 -2.77
CA GLU A 41 7.37 -10.24 -3.91
C GLU A 41 6.86 -9.62 -5.23
N VAL A 42 5.54 -9.55 -5.42
CA VAL A 42 4.93 -8.86 -6.57
C VAL A 42 5.32 -7.38 -6.62
N CYS A 43 5.29 -6.70 -5.47
CA CYS A 43 5.65 -5.29 -5.40
C CYS A 43 7.12 -5.02 -5.75
N ALA A 44 8.04 -5.96 -5.49
CA ALA A 44 9.46 -5.79 -5.73
C ALA A 44 9.81 -5.60 -7.23
N GLU A 45 8.98 -6.13 -8.11
CA GLU A 45 9.15 -6.04 -9.58
C GLU A 45 8.19 -5.01 -10.22
N CYS A 46 7.39 -4.31 -9.41
CA CYS A 46 6.33 -3.44 -9.90
C CYS A 46 6.89 -2.13 -10.50
N PRO A 47 6.55 -1.77 -11.75
CA PRO A 47 7.14 -0.60 -12.44
C PRO A 47 6.78 0.74 -11.79
N VAL A 48 5.66 0.81 -11.06
CA VAL A 48 5.21 2.01 -10.36
C VAL A 48 5.65 2.06 -8.90
N TRP A 49 6.56 1.20 -8.45
CA TRP A 49 6.94 1.04 -7.03
C TRP A 49 7.24 2.39 -6.35
N ALA A 50 8.09 3.23 -6.95
CA ALA A 50 8.49 4.52 -6.36
C ALA A 50 7.30 5.49 -6.24
N SER A 51 6.50 5.62 -7.29
CA SER A 51 5.32 6.48 -7.30
C SER A 51 4.24 5.98 -6.34
N CYS A 52 4.08 4.66 -6.22
CA CYS A 52 3.19 4.02 -5.25
C CYS A 52 3.64 4.32 -3.81
N LEU A 53 4.95 4.24 -3.52
CA LEU A 53 5.51 4.58 -2.21
C LEU A 53 5.21 6.03 -1.83
N PHE A 54 5.50 6.99 -2.72
CA PHE A 54 5.22 8.40 -2.44
C PHE A 54 3.73 8.65 -2.23
N TYR A 55 2.87 8.02 -3.04
CA TYR A 55 1.42 8.10 -2.85
C TYR A 55 1.00 7.52 -1.49
N ALA A 56 1.53 6.35 -1.09
CA ALA A 56 1.17 5.70 0.16
C ALA A 56 1.59 6.53 1.38
N LEU A 57 2.78 7.17 1.34
CA LEU A 57 3.25 8.06 2.40
C LEU A 57 2.34 9.28 2.60
N ASP A 58 1.78 9.84 1.51
CA ASP A 58 0.81 10.93 1.57
C ASP A 58 -0.58 10.46 2.01
N ALA A 59 -1.05 9.36 1.41
CA ALA A 59 -2.39 8.84 1.62
C ALA A 59 -2.59 8.19 3.00
N ARG A 60 -1.50 7.73 3.64
CA ARG A 60 -1.49 7.03 4.94
C ARG A 60 -2.54 5.93 5.03
N PRO A 61 -2.42 4.87 4.21
CA PRO A 61 -3.38 3.77 4.22
C PRO A 61 -3.42 3.09 5.59
N GLU A 62 -4.59 2.60 5.98
CA GLU A 62 -4.80 1.90 7.25
C GLU A 62 -4.61 0.38 7.15
N THR A 63 -4.74 -0.18 5.95
CA THR A 63 -4.66 -1.63 5.70
C THR A 63 -3.95 -1.94 4.38
N GLY A 64 -3.56 -3.22 4.23
CA GLY A 64 -3.01 -3.77 2.99
C GLY A 64 -1.51 -3.53 2.79
N VAL A 65 -1.03 -3.95 1.62
CA VAL A 65 0.36 -3.82 1.17
C VAL A 65 0.47 -2.77 0.07
N TRP A 66 1.36 -1.81 0.26
CA TRP A 66 1.59 -0.64 -0.58
C TRP A 66 3.08 -0.51 -0.87
N ALA A 67 3.47 -0.53 -2.15
CA ALA A 67 4.88 -0.52 -2.56
C ALA A 67 5.75 -1.54 -1.78
N GLY A 68 5.20 -2.73 -1.52
CA GLY A 68 5.90 -3.79 -0.79
C GLY A 68 6.04 -3.53 0.72
N LEU A 69 5.28 -2.60 1.28
CA LEU A 69 5.24 -2.28 2.70
C LEU A 69 3.82 -2.44 3.25
N THR A 70 3.67 -2.86 4.50
CA THR A 70 2.35 -2.84 5.15
C THR A 70 1.91 -1.40 5.45
N ALA A 71 0.62 -1.18 5.60
CA ALA A 71 0.08 0.08 6.10
C ALA A 71 0.76 0.57 7.41
N GLU A 72 1.06 -0.36 8.32
CA GLU A 72 1.78 -0.06 9.57
C GLU A 72 3.22 0.42 9.31
N GLU A 73 3.94 -0.22 8.40
CA GLU A 73 5.29 0.22 8.00
C GLU A 73 5.27 1.59 7.31
N ILE A 74 4.30 1.83 6.42
CA ILE A 74 4.09 3.14 5.80
C ILE A 74 3.81 4.22 6.85
N ALA A 75 2.97 3.93 7.84
CA ALA A 75 2.68 4.85 8.94
C ALA A 75 3.95 5.17 9.75
N GLY A 76 4.80 4.17 10.02
CA GLY A 76 6.11 4.37 10.67
C GLY A 76 7.05 5.28 9.86
N LEU A 77 7.11 5.10 8.54
CA LEU A 77 7.91 5.93 7.65
C LEU A 77 7.37 7.36 7.51
N ALA A 78 6.04 7.51 7.45
CA ALA A 78 5.37 8.81 7.38
C ALA A 78 5.51 9.59 8.70
N GLY A 79 5.49 8.90 9.84
CA GLY A 79 5.64 9.48 11.18
C GLY A 79 7.08 9.88 11.52
N GLY A 80 8.09 9.29 10.87
CA GLY A 80 9.50 9.69 11.00
C GLY A 80 9.87 10.97 10.23
N ARG A 81 8.94 11.51 9.44
CA ARG A 81 9.04 12.84 8.82
C ARG A 81 8.12 13.77 9.61
N ASP A 82 8.71 14.60 10.46
CA ASP A 82 8.00 15.46 11.40
C ASP A 82 6.74 16.11 10.83
N ALA A 83 5.72 16.20 11.70
CA ALA A 83 4.35 16.68 11.51
C ALA A 83 4.20 18.16 11.07
N SER A 84 5.11 18.70 10.26
CA SER A 84 5.14 20.13 9.88
C SER A 84 5.01 20.41 8.37
N ALA A 85 4.78 19.41 7.52
CA ALA A 85 4.47 19.67 6.11
C ALA A 85 2.94 19.71 5.90
N PRO A 86 2.34 20.85 5.51
CA PRO A 86 0.92 20.93 5.20
C PRO A 86 0.56 20.05 4.00
N SER A 87 -0.64 19.46 4.03
CA SER A 87 -1.18 18.61 2.98
C SER A 87 -1.42 19.41 1.69
N PRO A 88 -1.05 18.89 0.50
CA PRO A 88 -1.35 19.53 -0.79
C PRO A 88 -2.85 19.71 -1.08
N ARG A 89 -3.74 19.14 -0.25
CA ARG A 89 -5.19 19.22 -0.40
C ARG A 89 -5.84 20.51 0.12
N GLU A 90 -5.08 21.42 0.75
CA GLU A 90 -5.62 22.69 1.27
C GLU A 90 -5.41 23.90 0.32
N VAL A 91 -4.93 23.68 -0.91
CA VAL A 91 -4.74 24.73 -1.93
C VAL A 91 -5.51 24.43 -3.23
N ALA A 92 -6.84 24.27 -3.14
CA ALA A 92 -7.76 24.44 -4.28
C ALA A 92 -9.21 24.59 -3.80
#